data_AF-V7PER7-F1
#
_entry.id   AF-V7PER7-F1
#
_cell.length_a   1.000
_cell.length_b   1.000
_cell.length_c   1.000
_cell.angle_alpha   90.00
_cell.angle_beta   90.00
_cell.angle_gamma   90.00
#
_symmetry.space_group_name_H-M   'P 1'
#
loop_
_entity.id
_entity.type
_entity.pdbx_description
1 polymer ?
#
loop_
_entity_poly.entity_id
_entity_poly.type
_entity_poly.pdbx_seq_one_letter_code
_entity_poly.pdbx_strand_id
1 'polypeptide(L)' 'MKSETANEENRDNPENGPLGLLSECVKDNAQVLINCRNNRKLLGRVKAFDRHCNLLLTEVREIWVEIIKDKKKKKK' A
#
# COMPACT_ATOMS: atom_id res chain seq x y z
N MET A 1 39.29 13.67 14.77
CA MET A 1 38.67 12.62 15.59
C MET A 1 37.35 12.28 14.94
N LYS A 2 37.12 11.00 14.66
CA LYS A 2 35.94 10.50 13.93
C LYS A 2 34.69 10.84 14.75
N SER A 3 33.74 11.53 14.13
CA SER A 3 32.40 11.69 14.68
C SER A 3 31.77 10.30 14.75
N GLU A 4 31.56 9.81 15.96
CA GLU A 4 30.75 8.62 16.22
C GLU A 4 29.33 8.94 15.76
N THR A 5 29.00 8.55 14.53
CA THR A 5 27.62 8.42 14.09
C THR A 5 26.98 7.39 15.02
N ALA A 6 26.20 7.88 15.98
CA ALA A 6 25.31 7.07 16.80
C ALA A 6 24.43 6.27 15.83
N ASN A 7 24.76 4.99 15.67
CA ASN A 7 23.90 4.02 15.05
C ASN A 7 22.80 3.77 16.09
N GLU A 8 21.84 4.70 16.19
CA GLU A 8 20.58 4.42 16.86
C GLU A 8 19.97 3.27 16.08
N GLU A 9 20.18 2.04 16.57
CA GLU A 9 19.44 0.86 16.13
C GLU A 9 17.98 1.09 16.49
N ASN A 10 17.32 1.88 15.64
CA ASN A 10 15.94 2.24 15.79
C ASN A 10 15.17 0.92 15.66
N ARG A 11 14.63 0.42 16.79
CA ARG A 11 13.83 -0.82 16.80
C ARG A 11 12.60 -0.71 15.90
N ASP A 12 12.23 0.52 15.54
CA ASP A 12 11.19 0.85 14.58
C ASP A 12 11.75 1.13 13.17
N ASN A 13 12.98 0.70 12.83
CA ASN A 13 13.52 0.88 11.48
C ASN A 13 12.71 0.02 10.50
N PRO A 14 11.88 0.62 9.63
CA PRO A 14 11.03 -0.15 8.74
C PRO A 14 11.85 -0.94 7.72
N GLU A 15 13.08 -0.49 7.40
CA GLU A 15 13.94 -1.10 6.38
C GLU A 15 14.34 -2.56 6.65
N ASN A 16 14.50 -2.94 7.92
CA ASN A 16 14.91 -4.29 8.31
C ASN A 16 13.72 -5.20 8.63
N GLY A 17 12.49 -4.77 8.33
CA GLY A 17 11.26 -5.46 8.67
C GLY A 17 10.30 -5.65 7.49
N PRO A 18 9.12 -6.22 7.72
CA PRO A 18 8.11 -6.44 6.67
C PRO A 18 7.60 -5.12 6.04
N LEU A 19 7.76 -3.99 6.72
CA LEU A 19 7.44 -2.66 6.18
C LEU A 19 8.55 -2.09 5.27
N GLY A 20 9.70 -2.76 5.16
CA GLY A 20 10.84 -2.30 4.37
C GLY A 20 10.51 -2.19 2.89
N LEU A 21 9.63 -3.06 2.40
CA LEU A 21 9.07 -2.97 1.05
C LEU A 21 8.34 -1.63 0.82
N LEU A 22 7.62 -1.10 1.81
CA LEU A 22 6.96 0.21 1.69
C LEU A 22 7.98 1.34 1.70
N SER A 23 9.08 1.22 2.46
CA SER A 23 10.20 2.16 2.42
C SER A 23 10.82 2.23 1.03
N GLU A 24 11.07 1.08 0.40
CA GLU A 24 11.57 0.99 -0.98
C GLU A 24 10.56 1.59 -1.97
N CYS A 25 9.26 1.27 -1.83
CA CYS A 25 8.23 1.81 -2.71
C CYS A 25 8.16 3.35 -2.68
N VAL A 26 8.37 3.98 -1.51
CA VAL A 26 8.39 5.45 -1.39
C VAL A 26 9.64 6.02 -2.06
N LYS A 27 10.82 5.42 -1.84
CA LYS A 27 12.10 5.86 -2.44
C LYS A 27 12.06 5.78 -3.96
N ASP A 28 11.62 4.64 -4.49
CA ASP A 28 11.60 4.38 -5.92
C ASP A 28 10.37 4.99 -6.62
N ASN A 29 9.46 5.60 -5.85
CA ASN A 29 8.14 6.01 -6.32
C ASN A 29 7.44 4.86 -7.07
N ALA A 30 7.59 3.62 -6.61
CA ALA A 30 7.08 2.44 -7.29
C ALA A 30 5.54 2.42 -7.33
N GLN A 31 4.99 1.80 -8.37
CA GLN A 31 3.55 1.59 -8.48
C GLN A 31 3.17 0.34 -7.69
N VAL A 32 2.20 0.49 -6.78
CA VAL A 32 1.71 -0.57 -5.90
C VAL A 32 0.26 -0.91 -6.21
N LEU A 33 -0.08 -2.19 -6.09
CA LEU A 33 -1.45 -2.69 -6.11
C LEU A 33 -1.83 -3.15 -4.70
N ILE A 34 -2.77 -2.45 -4.07
CA ILE A 34 -3.22 -2.71 -2.70
C ILE A 34 -4.57 -3.42 -2.77
N ASN A 35 -4.66 -4.60 -2.17
CA ASN A 35 -5.92 -5.31 -2.03
C ASN A 35 -6.66 -4.80 -0.78
N CYS A 36 -7.85 -4.26 -0.96
CA CYS A 36 -8.68 -3.73 0.10
C CYS A 36 -9.77 -4.72 0.53
N ARG A 37 -10.45 -4.38 1.63
CA ARG A 37 -11.66 -5.10 2.06
C ARG A 37 -12.75 -5.01 0.96
N ASN A 38 -13.63 -6.01 0.90
CA ASN A 38 -14.74 -6.10 -0.05
C ASN A 38 -14.31 -6.22 -1.52
N ASN A 39 -13.18 -6.89 -1.79
CA ASN A 39 -12.67 -7.17 -3.14
C ASN A 39 -12.44 -5.92 -4.02
N ARG A 40 -12.16 -4.79 -3.38
CA ARG A 40 -11.68 -3.56 -4.04
C ARG A 40 -10.16 -3.60 -4.12
N LYS A 41 -9.58 -3.10 -5.20
CA LYS A 41 -8.13 -2.97 -5.35
C LYS A 41 -7.78 -1.54 -5.69
N LEU A 42 -6.75 -0.99 -5.05
CA LEU A 42 -6.22 0.34 -5.34
C LEU A 42 -4.90 0.19 -6.07
N LEU A 43 -4.79 0.76 -7.25
CA LEU A 43 -3.54 0.88 -7.99
C LEU A 43 -3.05 2.32 -7.85
N GLY A 44 -1.87 2.54 -7.28
CA GLY A 44 -1.34 3.89 -7.05
C GLY A 44 0.12 3.90 -6.65
N ARG A 45 0.62 5.03 -6.14
CA ARG A 45 1.99 5.16 -5.60
C ARG A 45 1.95 5.62 -4.15
N VAL A 46 2.83 5.08 -3.32
CA VAL A 46 2.94 5.46 -1.90
C VAL A 46 3.85 6.68 -1.77
N LYS A 47 3.39 7.70 -1.04
CA LYS A 47 4.20 8.88 -0.69
C LYS A 47 4.67 8.89 0.76
N ALA A 48 3.86 8.34 1.65
CA ALA A 48 4.21 8.16 3.06
C ALA A 48 3.44 6.97 3.63
N PHE A 49 3.98 6.37 4.68
CA PHE A 49 3.32 5.33 5.45
C PHE A 49 3.68 5.46 6.93
N ASP A 50 2.93 4.78 7.79
CA ASP A 50 3.23 4.66 9.22
C ASP A 50 3.24 3.19 9.69
N ARG A 51 3.52 2.97 10.98
CA ARG A 51 3.53 1.64 11.61
C ARG A 51 2.17 0.93 11.62
N HIS A 52 1.08 1.65 11.41
CA HIS A 52 -0.29 1.10 11.38
C HIS A 52 -0.72 0.73 9.96
N CYS A 53 0.19 0.85 8.98
CA CYS A 53 -0.09 0.70 7.56
C CYS A 53 -1.11 1.72 7.03
N ASN A 54 -1.22 2.90 7.67
CA ASN A 54 -1.90 4.01 7.03
C ASN A 54 -1.03 4.50 5.87
N LEU A 55 -1.61 4.67 4.69
CA LEU A 55 -0.89 5.01 3.47
C LEU A 55 -1.36 6.35 2.93
N LEU A 56 -0.40 7.22 2.60
CA LEU A 56 -0.64 8.43 1.83
C LEU A 56 -0.34 8.10 0.36
N LEU A 57 -1.38 8.08 -0.47
CA LEU A 57 -1.29 7.60 -1.85
C LEU A 57 -1.47 8.74 -2.86
N THR A 58 -0.76 8.65 -3.99
CA THR A 58 -0.91 9.54 -5.15
C THR A 58 -1.21 8.73 -6.42
N GLU A 59 -1.84 9.37 -7.41
CA GLU A 59 -2.16 8.74 -8.71
C GLU A 59 -3.01 7.46 -8.56
N VAL A 60 -4.01 7.52 -7.69
CA VAL A 60 -4.79 6.33 -7.30
C VAL A 60 -5.92 6.06 -8.29
N ARG A 61 -6.00 4.81 -8.75
CA ARG A 61 -7.15 4.24 -9.46
C ARG A 61 -7.74 3.10 -8.66
N GLU A 62 -9.03 3.17 -8.37
CA GLU A 62 -9.77 2.10 -7.73
C GLU A 62 -10.34 1.12 -8.78
N ILE A 63 -10.25 -0.18 -8.49
CA ILE A 63 -10.68 -1.28 -9.35
C ILE A 63 -11.60 -2.19 -8.53
N TRP A 64 -12.83 -2.38 -9.01
CA TRP A 64 -13.78 -3.35 -8.46
C TRP A 64 -14.64 -3.94 -9.59
N VAL A 65 -15.27 -5.07 -9.30
CA VAL A 65 -16.23 -5.71 -10.20
C VAL A 65 -17.63 -5.57 -9.60
N GLU A 66 -18.54 -4.98 -10.36
CA GLU A 66 -19.96 -5.06 -10.04
C GLU A 66 -20.52 -6.39 -10.52
N ILE A 67 -20.91 -7.25 -9.58
CA ILE A 67 -21.65 -8.46 -9.93
C ILE A 67 -23.08 -8.03 -10.24
N ILE A 68 -23.36 -7.81 -11.52
CA ILE A 68 -24.72 -7.61 -12.00
C ILE A 68 -25.44 -8.95 -11.83
N LYS A 69 -26.23 -9.08 -10.75
CA LYS A 69 -27.15 -10.23 -10.61
C LYS A 69 -28.22 -10.07 -11.67
N ASP A 70 -28.00 -10.75 -12.79
CA ASP A 70 -28.92 -10.81 -13.90
C ASP A 70 -30.25 -11.39 -13.37
N LYS A 71 -31.24 -10.54 -13.12
CA LYS A 71 -32.62 -10.96 -12.86
C LYS A 71 -33.17 -11.43 -14.20
N LYS A 72 -32.69 -12.58 -14.66
CA LYS A 72 -33.22 -13.29 -15.83
C LYS A 72 -34.70 -13.49 -15.56
N LYS A 73 -35.52 -12.70 -16.24
CA LYS A 73 -36.98 -12.80 -16.28
C LYS A 73 -37.33 -14.27 -16.42
N LYS A 74 -37.96 -14.87 -15.39
CA LYS A 74 -38.78 -16.06 -15.59
C LYS A 74 -39.85 -15.64 -16.60
N LYS A 75 -39.65 -15.99 -17.88
CA LYS A 75 -40.76 -16.04 -18.83
C LYS A 75 -41.70 -17.12 -18.29
N LYS A 76 -42.88 -16.68 -17.85
CA LYS A 76 -44.05 -17.55 -17.72
C LYS A 76 -44.45 -18.03 -19.11
#